data_AF-A0A7W1GCE2-F1
#
_entry.id   AF-A0A7W1GCE2-F1
#
_cell.length_a   1.000
_cell.length_b   1.000
_cell.length_c   1.000
_cell.angle_alpha   90.00
_cell.angle_beta   90.00
_cell.angle_gamma   90.00
#
_symmetry.space_group_name_H-M   'P 1'
#
loop_
_entity.id
_entity.type
_entity.pdbx_description
1 polymer ?
#
loop_
_entity_poly.entity_id
_entity_poly.type
_entity_poly.pdbx_seq_one_letter_code
_entity_poly.pdbx_strand_id
1 'polypeptide(L)'
;MATPVKIAVTHITCEIETDEVGADEPYVLVTGINLKTPIPNVEVTRYGPWKDVDKGETHKTVPLQNLPPGVNPDQLPIFVWRKLCWGLNGKAAAINSPDDVILLVSLMEHDDGSPGAARELVKAAVVAGLAASIGTSRAERVPKLIRDTNDALKLPTGAPSFDERVGSTQELSLSQKLLDVNGCNKSKCLTFNGDGGRYKVCFEVSKG
;
A
#
# COMPACT_ATOMS: atom_id res chain seq x y z
N MET A 1 -1.96 27.67 -2.84
CA MET A 1 -1.31 26.51 -2.19
C MET A 1 -2.21 25.30 -2.36
N ALA A 2 -1.66 24.12 -2.66
CA ALA A 2 -2.49 22.92 -2.78
C ALA A 2 -3.10 22.52 -1.43
N THR A 3 -4.35 22.06 -1.44
CA THR A 3 -5.05 21.57 -0.26
C THR A 3 -4.37 20.30 0.26
N PRO A 4 -4.08 20.17 1.57
CA PRO A 4 -3.62 18.91 2.14
C PRO A 4 -4.64 17.79 1.90
N VAL A 5 -4.15 16.61 1.53
CA VAL A 5 -4.98 15.42 1.30
C VAL A 5 -4.57 14.27 2.20
N LYS A 6 -5.54 13.40 2.50
CA LYS A 6 -5.37 12.09 3.11
C LYS A 6 -5.54 11.05 2.02
N ILE A 7 -4.66 10.04 1.99
CA ILE A 7 -4.80 8.88 1.12
C ILE A 7 -4.66 7.64 1.98
N ALA A 8 -5.60 6.71 1.87
CA ALA A 8 -5.61 5.48 2.66
C ALA A 8 -6.31 4.34 1.91
N VAL A 9 -5.93 3.10 2.21
CA VAL A 9 -6.72 1.92 1.82
C VAL A 9 -8.00 1.89 2.65
N THR A 10 -9.14 1.74 2.00
CA THR A 10 -10.46 1.67 2.66
C THR A 10 -10.99 0.26 2.77
N HIS A 11 -10.74 -0.58 1.77
CA HIS A 11 -11.16 -1.97 1.75
C HIS A 11 -10.39 -2.77 0.70
N ILE A 12 -10.43 -4.09 0.90
CA ILE A 12 -10.08 -5.10 -0.08
C ILE A 12 -11.33 -5.93 -0.38
N THR A 13 -11.47 -6.38 -1.63
CA THR A 13 -12.49 -7.33 -2.06
C THR A 13 -11.79 -8.51 -2.71
N CYS A 14 -12.08 -9.74 -2.25
CA CYS A 14 -11.70 -10.94 -2.96
C CYS A 14 -12.73 -11.18 -4.06
N GLU A 15 -12.32 -11.14 -5.32
CA GLU A 15 -13.20 -11.37 -6.47
C GLU A 15 -13.12 -12.83 -6.96
N ILE A 16 -11.93 -13.42 -6.83
CA ILE A 16 -11.65 -14.84 -7.11
C ILE A 16 -10.69 -15.29 -6.00
N GLU A 17 -11.07 -16.34 -5.29
CA GLU A 17 -10.25 -16.97 -4.25
C GLU A 17 -9.26 -17.94 -4.91
N THR A 18 -8.15 -18.21 -4.22
CA THR A 18 -7.23 -19.26 -4.66
C THR A 18 -7.87 -20.65 -4.44
N ASP A 19 -7.41 -21.68 -5.16
CA ASP A 19 -7.86 -23.07 -4.92
C ASP A 19 -6.98 -23.77 -3.85
N GLU A 20 -6.28 -23.00 -3.01
CA GLU A 20 -5.28 -23.49 -2.07
C GLU A 20 -5.89 -24.00 -0.76
N VAL A 21 -5.16 -24.87 -0.05
CA VAL A 21 -5.60 -25.40 1.24
C VAL A 21 -5.20 -24.41 2.33
N GLY A 22 -6.16 -23.64 2.83
CA GLY A 22 -5.93 -22.63 3.86
C GLY A 22 -7.03 -21.58 3.84
N ALA A 23 -6.91 -20.58 4.71
CA ALA A 23 -7.72 -19.38 4.62
C ALA A 23 -6.85 -18.29 3.97
N ASP A 24 -7.37 -17.58 2.99
CA ASP A 24 -6.66 -16.45 2.38
C ASP A 24 -6.50 -15.32 3.42
N GLU A 25 -5.26 -14.93 3.71
CA GLU A 25 -4.92 -13.88 4.68
C GLU A 25 -4.19 -12.68 4.02
N PRO A 26 -4.82 -11.95 3.09
CA PRO A 26 -4.13 -10.95 2.31
C PRO A 26 -3.68 -9.76 3.15
N TYR A 27 -2.59 -9.12 2.74
CA TYR A 27 -2.16 -7.82 3.25
C TYR A 27 -1.61 -6.93 2.13
N VAL A 28 -1.76 -5.62 2.31
CA VAL A 28 -1.35 -4.60 1.36
C VAL A 28 -0.18 -3.81 1.92
N LEU A 29 0.88 -3.68 1.12
CA LEU A 29 1.97 -2.74 1.34
C LEU A 29 1.82 -1.56 0.40
N VAL A 30 1.73 -0.35 0.97
CA VAL A 30 1.69 0.89 0.19
C VAL A 30 2.92 1.71 0.49
N THR A 31 3.80 1.84 -0.50
CA THR A 31 5.00 2.67 -0.45
C THR A 31 4.67 4.07 -0.94
N GLY A 32 4.70 5.04 -0.04
CA GLY A 32 4.61 6.45 -0.36
C GLY A 32 5.98 7.08 -0.54
N ILE A 33 6.19 7.79 -1.65
CA ILE A 33 7.47 8.43 -2.00
C ILE A 33 7.21 9.89 -2.33
N ASN A 34 7.93 10.79 -1.65
CA ASN A 34 7.92 12.22 -1.97
C ASN A 34 9.15 12.57 -2.82
N LEU A 35 8.92 13.00 -4.06
CA LEU A 35 9.99 13.34 -5.02
C LEU A 35 10.49 14.79 -4.89
N LYS A 36 9.88 15.61 -4.02
CA LYS A 36 10.29 17.02 -3.82
C LYS A 36 11.39 17.21 -2.79
N THR A 37 11.70 16.20 -1.98
CA THR A 37 12.76 16.30 -0.97
C THR A 37 14.10 15.80 -1.54
N PRO A 38 15.23 16.46 -1.22
CA PRO A 38 16.54 16.06 -1.71
C PRO A 38 17.01 14.72 -1.14
N ILE A 39 16.48 14.32 0.02
CA ILE A 39 16.69 13.01 0.64
C ILE A 39 15.48 12.12 0.27
N PRO A 40 15.70 10.82 -0.03
CA PRO A 40 14.62 9.87 -0.21
C PRO A 40 13.70 9.89 1.01
N ASN A 41 12.52 10.49 0.85
CA ASN A 41 11.49 10.50 1.87
C ASN A 41 10.46 9.45 1.47
N VAL A 42 10.55 8.30 2.13
CA VAL A 42 9.82 7.07 1.82
C VAL A 42 9.23 6.49 3.09
N GLU A 43 7.97 6.08 3.02
CA GLU A 43 7.36 5.26 4.05
C GLU A 43 6.55 4.13 3.45
N VAL A 44 6.58 2.94 4.07
CA VAL A 44 5.80 1.78 3.65
C VAL A 44 4.74 1.51 4.70
N THR A 45 3.49 1.80 4.35
CA THR A 45 2.34 1.57 5.21
C THR A 45 1.77 0.18 4.93
N ARG A 46 1.66 -0.64 5.98
CA ARG A 46 1.00 -1.95 5.93
C ARG A 46 -0.47 -1.83 6.32
N TYR A 47 -1.33 -2.50 5.55
CA TYR A 47 -2.72 -2.79 5.89
C TYR A 47 -2.89 -4.31 5.88
N GLY A 48 -3.50 -4.86 6.93
CA GLY A 48 -3.65 -6.30 7.10
C GLY A 48 -2.57 -6.90 8.03
N PRO A 49 -2.50 -8.24 8.08
CA PRO A 49 -3.34 -9.17 7.30
C PRO A 49 -4.83 -9.08 7.66
N TRP A 50 -5.68 -9.22 6.66
CA TRP A 50 -7.07 -9.65 6.88
C TRP A 50 -7.08 -11.16 7.07
N LYS A 51 -8.08 -11.70 7.76
CA LYS A 51 -8.23 -13.13 7.98
C LYS A 51 -9.44 -13.62 7.23
N ASP A 52 -9.35 -14.82 6.66
CA ASP A 52 -10.50 -15.55 6.13
C ASP A 52 -11.25 -14.74 5.06
N VAL A 53 -10.51 -14.30 4.02
CA VAL A 53 -11.06 -13.42 2.98
C VAL A 53 -11.59 -14.25 1.82
N ASP A 54 -12.81 -14.78 1.99
CA ASP A 54 -13.45 -15.66 1.01
C ASP A 54 -13.86 -14.93 -0.29
N LYS A 55 -14.08 -15.71 -1.35
CA LYS A 55 -14.60 -15.20 -2.62
C LYS A 55 -15.87 -14.37 -2.46
N GLY A 56 -15.83 -13.15 -2.98
CA GLY A 56 -16.94 -12.20 -2.99
C GLY A 56 -17.02 -11.34 -1.74
N GLU A 57 -16.20 -11.62 -0.72
CA GLU A 57 -16.18 -10.83 0.50
C GLU A 57 -15.48 -9.49 0.32
N THR A 58 -15.84 -8.53 1.17
CA THR A 58 -15.21 -7.22 1.24
C THR A 58 -14.87 -6.89 2.68
N HIS A 59 -13.57 -6.79 2.95
CA HIS A 59 -13.04 -6.45 4.26
C HIS A 59 -12.61 -4.99 4.30
N LYS A 60 -13.07 -4.26 5.31
CA LYS A 60 -12.87 -2.80 5.43
C LYS A 60 -11.78 -2.46 6.43
N THR A 61 -11.10 -1.35 6.19
CA THR A 61 -10.24 -0.74 7.21
C THR A 61 -11.06 0.08 8.20
N VAL A 62 -10.67 0.03 9.47
CA VAL A 62 -11.32 0.77 10.55
C VAL A 62 -10.71 2.17 10.68
N PRO A 63 -11.50 3.25 10.63
CA PRO A 63 -11.01 4.61 10.84
C PRO A 63 -10.24 4.76 12.16
N LEU A 64 -9.05 5.40 12.13
CA LEU A 64 -8.26 5.66 13.35
C LEU A 64 -8.99 6.53 14.37
N GLN A 65 -9.98 7.32 13.96
CA GLN A 65 -10.83 8.10 14.89
C GLN A 65 -11.68 7.23 15.82
N ASN A 66 -11.83 5.94 15.51
CA ASN A 66 -12.52 4.97 16.37
C ASN A 66 -11.58 4.34 17.40
N LEU A 67 -10.28 4.68 17.37
CA LEU A 67 -9.29 4.16 18.30
C LEU A 67 -9.47 4.83 19.67
N PRO A 68 -9.51 4.07 20.78
CA PRO A 68 -9.54 4.67 22.11
C PRO A 68 -8.32 5.56 22.36
N PRO A 69 -8.46 6.67 23.10
CA PRO A 69 -7.34 7.56 23.41
C PRO A 69 -6.17 6.81 24.06
N GLY A 70 -4.95 7.08 23.59
CA GLY A 70 -3.72 6.51 24.13
C GLY A 70 -3.41 5.06 23.73
N VAL A 71 -4.29 4.43 22.94
CA VAL A 71 -4.03 3.09 22.40
C VAL A 71 -3.18 3.19 21.14
N ASN A 72 -2.18 2.32 21.00
CA ASN A 72 -1.48 2.15 19.73
C ASN A 72 -2.30 1.19 18.85
N PRO A 73 -2.67 1.56 17.60
CA PRO A 73 -3.43 0.67 16.71
C PRO A 73 -2.74 -0.69 16.49
N ASP A 74 -1.41 -0.73 16.51
CA ASP A 74 -0.65 -1.97 16.32
C ASP A 74 -0.78 -2.96 17.49
N GLN A 75 -1.30 -2.53 18.64
CA GLN A 75 -1.61 -3.39 19.79
C GLN A 75 -2.99 -4.04 19.70
N LEU A 76 -3.80 -3.68 18.70
CA LEU A 76 -5.12 -4.26 18.44
C LEU A 76 -5.12 -5.00 17.10
N PRO A 77 -4.48 -6.18 17.01
CA PRO A 77 -4.25 -6.88 15.74
C PRO A 77 -5.52 -7.45 15.10
N ILE A 78 -6.64 -7.46 15.84
CA ILE A 78 -7.96 -7.89 15.35
C ILE A 78 -8.58 -6.90 14.35
N PHE A 79 -8.07 -5.66 14.29
CA PHE A 79 -8.55 -4.64 13.37
C PHE A 79 -7.48 -4.25 12.37
N VAL A 80 -7.88 -4.15 11.11
CA VAL A 80 -7.05 -3.50 10.10
C VAL A 80 -7.32 -2.01 10.09
N TRP A 81 -6.40 -1.22 10.66
CA TRP A 81 -6.58 0.21 10.81
C TRP A 81 -6.38 0.99 9.51
N ARG A 82 -7.20 2.02 9.29
CA ARG A 82 -7.11 2.96 8.17
C ARG A 82 -6.01 3.98 8.42
N LYS A 83 -4.76 3.53 8.29
CA LYS A 83 -3.57 4.39 8.32
C LYS A 83 -3.49 5.23 7.05
N LEU A 84 -2.79 6.37 7.11
CA LEU A 84 -2.53 7.17 5.91
C LEU A 84 -1.29 6.59 5.20
N CYS A 85 -1.38 6.33 3.90
CA CYS A 85 -0.22 6.01 3.06
C CYS A 85 0.37 7.23 2.34
N TRP A 86 -0.25 8.41 2.49
CA TRP A 86 0.31 9.69 2.07
C TRP A 86 0.38 10.69 3.22
N GLY A 87 1.40 11.55 3.14
CA GLY A 87 1.84 12.37 4.25
C GLY A 87 2.61 11.49 5.23
N LEU A 88 3.87 11.23 4.88
CA LEU A 88 4.71 10.12 5.35
C LEU A 88 4.99 10.11 6.86
N ASN A 89 4.50 11.10 7.60
CA ASN A 89 4.49 11.19 9.06
C ASN A 89 3.12 10.84 9.68
N GLY A 90 2.21 10.23 8.91
CA GLY A 90 0.85 9.87 9.34
C GLY A 90 -0.13 11.05 9.41
N LYS A 91 0.20 12.21 8.82
CA LYS A 91 -0.66 13.40 8.78
C LYS A 91 -0.98 13.77 7.34
N ALA A 92 -2.11 14.43 7.11
CA ALA A 92 -2.43 14.94 5.78
C ALA A 92 -1.33 15.86 5.24
N ALA A 93 -1.02 15.76 3.95
CA ALA A 93 0.01 16.57 3.29
C ALA A 93 -0.44 17.01 1.90
N ALA A 94 -0.01 18.20 1.48
CA ALA A 94 -0.34 18.74 0.17
C ALA A 94 0.41 18.00 -0.95
N ILE A 95 -0.27 17.79 -2.07
CA ILE A 95 0.31 17.30 -3.33
C ILE A 95 0.07 18.39 -4.37
N ASN A 96 1.12 19.12 -4.78
CA ASN A 96 0.97 20.21 -5.74
C ASN A 96 0.80 19.68 -7.18
N SER A 97 1.57 18.64 -7.53
CA SER A 97 1.43 17.89 -8.78
C SER A 97 1.39 16.38 -8.50
N PRO A 98 0.55 15.60 -9.22
CA PRO A 98 0.64 14.14 -9.22
C PRO A 98 2.06 13.61 -9.49
N ASP A 99 2.85 14.34 -10.26
CA ASP A 99 4.23 13.96 -10.58
C ASP A 99 5.21 14.12 -9.42
N ASP A 100 4.81 14.79 -8.34
CA ASP A 100 5.64 14.99 -7.14
C ASP A 100 5.63 13.76 -6.21
N VAL A 101 4.77 12.79 -6.50
CA VAL A 101 4.49 11.65 -5.63
C VAL A 101 4.50 10.37 -6.43
N ILE A 102 5.04 9.31 -5.84
CA ILE A 102 4.84 7.94 -6.31
C ILE A 102 4.21 7.16 -5.16
N LEU A 103 3.12 6.45 -5.48
CA LEU A 103 2.48 5.49 -4.58
C LEU A 103 2.56 4.12 -5.24
N LEU A 104 3.38 3.22 -4.69
CA LEU A 104 3.48 1.83 -5.14
C LEU A 104 2.67 0.95 -4.20
N VAL A 105 1.95 0.00 -4.77
CA VAL A 105 1.03 -0.88 -4.04
C VAL A 105 1.38 -2.32 -4.37
N SER A 106 1.70 -3.10 -3.36
CA SER A 106 1.90 -4.54 -3.44
C SER A 106 0.83 -5.23 -2.61
N LEU A 107 0.26 -6.30 -3.15
CA LEU A 107 -0.64 -7.21 -2.44
C LEU A 107 0.10 -8.53 -2.23
N MET A 108 -0.03 -9.07 -1.02
CA MET A 108 0.65 -10.27 -0.57
C MET A 108 -0.38 -11.17 0.13
N GLU A 109 -0.23 -12.49 0.03
CA GLU A 109 -0.88 -13.45 0.90
C GLU A 109 0.03 -13.76 2.10
N HIS A 110 -0.57 -13.87 3.27
CA HIS A 110 0.14 -14.22 4.49
C HIS A 110 -0.03 -15.70 4.81
N ASP A 111 1.07 -16.44 4.77
CA ASP A 111 1.14 -17.81 5.26
C ASP A 111 1.89 -17.85 6.62
N ASP A 112 3.13 -18.34 6.61
CA ASP A 112 4.06 -18.37 7.76
C ASP A 112 5.10 -17.23 7.73
N GLY A 113 4.94 -16.29 6.80
CA GLY A 113 5.88 -15.20 6.61
C GLY A 113 5.79 -14.10 7.67
N SER A 114 6.49 -13.00 7.43
CA SER A 114 6.43 -11.83 8.30
C SER A 114 6.04 -10.60 7.46
N PRO A 115 4.78 -10.16 7.53
CA PRO A 115 4.36 -8.93 6.85
C PRO A 115 5.16 -7.70 7.31
N GLY A 116 5.75 -7.75 8.52
CA GLY A 116 6.71 -6.76 9.00
C GLY A 116 8.06 -6.82 8.28
N ALA A 117 8.64 -8.02 8.10
CA ALA A 117 9.86 -8.19 7.33
C ALA A 117 9.67 -7.80 5.85
N ALA A 118 8.56 -8.21 5.23
CA ALA A 118 8.20 -7.82 3.87
C ALA A 118 8.19 -6.29 3.71
N ARG A 119 7.58 -5.58 4.67
CA ARG A 119 7.54 -4.11 4.71
C ARG A 119 8.93 -3.49 4.74
N GLU A 120 9.83 -4.01 5.58
CA GLU A 120 11.21 -3.50 5.67
C GLU A 120 12.02 -3.78 4.39
N LEU A 121 11.86 -4.96 3.79
CA LEU A 121 12.50 -5.30 2.52
C LEU A 121 12.06 -4.36 1.40
N VAL A 122 10.75 -4.10 1.28
CA VAL A 122 10.22 -3.12 0.32
C VAL A 122 10.79 -1.73 0.58
N LYS A 123 10.81 -1.29 1.85
CA LYS A 123 11.35 0.04 2.19
C LYS A 123 12.82 0.17 1.80
N ALA A 124 13.64 -0.82 2.14
CA ALA A 124 15.06 -0.85 1.81
C ALA A 124 15.28 -0.85 0.28
N ALA A 125 14.54 -1.67 -0.45
CA ALA A 125 14.63 -1.76 -1.91
C ALA A 125 14.24 -0.44 -2.59
N VAL A 126 13.17 0.21 -2.15
CA VAL A 126 12.74 1.51 -2.70
C VAL A 126 13.76 2.59 -2.39
N VAL A 127 14.31 2.65 -1.17
CA VAL A 127 15.36 3.62 -0.81
C VAL A 127 16.60 3.43 -1.70
N ALA A 128 17.06 2.19 -1.87
CA ALA A 128 18.18 1.87 -2.76
C ALA A 128 17.87 2.21 -4.23
N GLY A 129 16.67 1.87 -4.70
CA GLY A 129 16.20 2.17 -6.05
C GLY A 129 16.09 3.66 -6.35
N LEU A 130 15.71 4.47 -5.35
CA LEU A 130 15.69 5.93 -5.44
C LEU A 130 17.10 6.50 -5.54
N ALA A 131 18.02 6.05 -4.69
CA ALA A 131 19.42 6.46 -4.76
C ALA A 131 20.05 6.11 -6.12
N ALA A 132 19.76 4.91 -6.64
CA ALA A 132 20.24 4.45 -7.94
C ALA A 132 19.53 5.10 -9.15
N SER A 133 18.50 5.93 -8.92
CA SER A 133 17.75 6.61 -9.97
C SER A 133 17.79 8.14 -9.83
N ILE A 134 18.75 8.68 -9.09
CA ILE A 134 18.98 10.13 -9.04
C ILE A 134 19.22 10.66 -10.46
N GLY A 135 18.56 11.77 -10.80
CA GLY A 135 18.66 12.40 -12.11
C GLY A 135 17.78 11.79 -13.21
N THR A 136 17.16 10.62 -12.99
CA THR A 136 16.22 10.04 -13.97
C THR A 136 14.87 10.75 -13.93
N SER A 137 14.11 10.63 -15.03
CA SER A 137 12.72 11.08 -15.08
C SER A 137 11.81 10.20 -14.20
N ARG A 138 10.61 10.70 -13.88
CA ARG A 138 9.56 9.91 -13.21
C ARG A 138 9.18 8.67 -14.03
N ALA A 139 9.07 8.84 -15.35
CA ALA A 139 8.69 7.80 -16.29
C ALA A 139 9.68 6.61 -16.29
N GLU A 140 10.96 6.86 -16.04
CA GLU A 140 11.99 5.81 -15.87
C GLU A 140 12.03 5.28 -14.43
N ARG A 141 11.81 6.16 -13.45
CA ARG A 141 11.90 5.84 -12.03
C ARG A 141 10.80 4.89 -11.57
N VAL A 142 9.55 5.12 -11.95
CA VAL A 142 8.41 4.27 -11.56
C VAL A 142 8.61 2.80 -11.95
N PRO A 143 8.87 2.43 -13.23
CA PRO A 143 9.05 1.03 -13.60
C PRO A 143 10.28 0.40 -12.94
N LYS A 144 11.36 1.17 -12.72
CA LYS A 144 12.52 0.70 -11.94
C LYS A 144 12.12 0.34 -10.51
N LEU A 145 11.44 1.23 -9.80
CA LEU A 145 11.04 0.99 -8.41
C LEU A 145 10.03 -0.15 -8.28
N ILE A 146 9.12 -0.32 -9.24
CA ILE A 146 8.22 -1.47 -9.30
C ILE A 146 9.03 -2.78 -9.41
N ARG A 147 10.00 -2.84 -10.32
CA ARG A 147 10.87 -4.02 -10.47
C ARG A 147 11.68 -4.28 -9.20
N ASP A 148 12.34 -3.27 -8.66
CA ASP A 148 13.16 -3.40 -7.45
C ASP A 148 12.31 -3.86 -6.25
N THR A 149 11.07 -3.36 -6.12
CA THR A 149 10.09 -3.81 -5.11
C THR A 149 9.68 -5.27 -5.33
N ASN A 150 9.38 -5.65 -6.58
CA ASN A 150 9.01 -7.01 -6.93
C ASN A 150 10.14 -8.00 -6.68
N ASP A 151 11.40 -7.61 -6.90
CA ASP A 151 12.55 -8.47 -6.63
C ASP A 151 12.79 -8.63 -5.12
N ALA A 152 12.61 -7.56 -4.34
CA ALA A 152 12.72 -7.63 -2.89
C ALA A 152 11.66 -8.55 -2.25
N LEU A 153 10.43 -8.52 -2.77
CA LEU A 153 9.33 -9.38 -2.31
C LEU A 153 9.47 -10.85 -2.71
N LYS A 154 10.52 -11.24 -3.45
CA LYS A 154 10.87 -12.67 -3.64
C LYS A 154 11.73 -13.21 -2.52
N LEU A 155 12.27 -12.34 -1.67
CA LEU A 155 13.13 -12.77 -0.57
C LEU A 155 12.26 -13.37 0.54
N PRO A 156 12.66 -14.53 1.10
CA PRO A 156 12.02 -15.15 2.25
C PRO A 156 11.76 -14.19 3.42
N THR A 157 10.52 -14.21 3.96
CA THR A 157 10.11 -13.43 5.13
C THR A 157 9.80 -14.28 6.37
N GLY A 158 9.85 -15.61 6.26
CA GLY A 158 9.53 -16.58 7.32
C GLY A 158 10.02 -17.99 6.99
N ALA A 159 9.48 -19.02 7.64
CA ALA A 159 9.67 -20.45 7.33
C ALA A 159 8.61 -21.26 8.12
N PRO A 160 8.08 -22.40 7.62
CA PRO A 160 8.46 -23.12 6.40
C PRO A 160 7.80 -22.62 5.11
N SER A 161 6.64 -21.97 5.15
CA SER A 161 6.08 -21.21 4.01
C SER A 161 6.53 -19.74 4.06
N PHE A 162 6.51 -19.05 2.93
CA PHE A 162 6.86 -17.63 2.84
C PHE A 162 5.64 -16.84 2.38
N ASP A 163 5.55 -15.55 2.73
CA ASP A 163 4.48 -14.72 2.17
C ASP A 163 4.62 -14.66 0.65
N GLU A 164 3.53 -14.95 -0.07
CA GLU A 164 3.52 -14.92 -1.52
C GLU A 164 2.94 -13.62 -2.06
N ARG A 165 3.44 -13.14 -3.20
CA ARG A 165 2.93 -11.92 -3.81
C ARG A 165 1.77 -12.24 -4.75
N VAL A 166 0.65 -11.55 -4.56
CA VAL A 166 -0.50 -11.59 -5.48
C VAL A 166 -0.25 -10.66 -6.66
N GLY A 167 0.23 -11.22 -7.77
CA GLY A 167 0.47 -10.49 -9.01
C GLY A 167 1.70 -9.59 -8.96
N SER A 168 1.67 -8.46 -9.66
CA SER A 168 2.79 -7.49 -9.69
C SER A 168 2.49 -6.28 -8.82
N THR A 169 3.53 -5.65 -8.25
CA THR A 169 3.42 -4.30 -7.67
C THR A 169 2.92 -3.32 -8.73
N GLN A 170 1.96 -2.47 -8.37
CA GLN A 170 1.32 -1.50 -9.26
C GLN A 170 1.48 -0.08 -8.73
N GLU A 171 1.48 0.91 -9.63
CA GLU A 171 1.39 2.31 -9.24
C GLU A 171 -0.09 2.70 -9.00
N LEU A 172 -0.40 3.27 -7.83
CA LEU A 172 -1.62 4.06 -7.67
C LEU A 172 -1.41 5.42 -8.34
N SER A 173 -1.54 5.44 -9.67
CA SER A 173 -1.33 6.66 -10.46
C SER A 173 -2.32 7.75 -10.03
N LEU A 174 -1.78 8.87 -9.57
CA LEU A 174 -2.56 10.04 -9.17
C LEU A 174 -2.89 10.91 -10.38
N SER A 175 -4.00 11.64 -10.31
CA SER A 175 -4.36 12.65 -11.30
C SER A 175 -4.85 13.90 -10.60
N GLN A 176 -4.80 15.05 -11.27
CA GLN A 176 -5.33 16.29 -10.69
C GLN A 176 -6.82 16.14 -10.30
N LYS A 177 -7.61 15.44 -11.11
CA LYS A 177 -9.02 15.14 -10.81
C LYS A 177 -9.19 14.28 -9.55
N LEU A 178 -8.27 13.34 -9.30
CA LEU A 178 -8.29 12.51 -8.09
C LEU A 178 -7.89 13.32 -6.84
N LEU A 179 -7.00 14.30 -7.00
CA LEU A 179 -6.55 15.19 -5.92
C LEU A 179 -7.52 16.35 -5.64
N ASP A 180 -8.40 16.69 -6.58
CA ASP A 180 -9.47 17.68 -6.38
C ASP A 180 -10.60 17.11 -5.50
N VAL A 181 -10.33 17.09 -4.20
CA VAL A 181 -11.25 16.65 -3.14
C VAL A 181 -12.14 17.79 -2.61
N ASN A 182 -12.17 18.93 -3.29
CA ASN A 182 -13.05 20.03 -2.91
C ASN A 182 -14.50 19.62 -3.19
N GLY A 183 -15.27 19.35 -2.13
CA GLY A 183 -16.70 19.03 -2.21
C GLY A 183 -17.06 17.55 -2.03
N CYS A 184 -16.12 16.61 -2.22
CA CYS A 184 -16.33 15.19 -1.88
C CYS A 184 -15.03 14.39 -1.86
N ASN A 185 -15.03 13.30 -1.09
CA ASN A 185 -13.98 12.28 -1.15
C ASN A 185 -13.97 11.61 -2.54
N LYS A 186 -12.79 11.25 -3.04
CA LYS A 186 -12.61 10.51 -4.28
C LYS A 186 -12.12 9.11 -3.97
N SER A 187 -12.32 8.17 -4.89
CA SER A 187 -11.82 6.81 -4.75
C SER A 187 -11.15 6.32 -6.01
N LYS A 188 -10.20 5.40 -5.85
CA LYS A 188 -9.55 4.65 -6.94
C LYS A 188 -9.23 3.25 -6.44
N CYS A 189 -9.47 2.24 -7.26
CA CYS A 189 -9.13 0.88 -6.94
C CYS A 189 -8.08 0.33 -7.91
N LEU A 190 -7.27 -0.60 -7.43
CA LEU A 190 -6.34 -1.41 -8.21
C LEU A 190 -6.79 -2.87 -8.13
N THR A 191 -6.65 -3.60 -9.23
CA THR A 191 -6.96 -5.04 -9.29
C THR A 191 -5.65 -5.81 -9.41
N PHE A 192 -5.45 -6.77 -8.53
CA PHE A 192 -4.29 -7.65 -8.48
C PHE A 192 -4.75 -9.05 -8.89
N ASN A 193 -4.03 -9.67 -9.82
CA ASN A 193 -4.26 -11.04 -10.26
C ASN A 193 -3.00 -11.84 -9.90
N GLY A 194 -3.13 -12.76 -8.95
CA GLY A 194 -2.10 -13.73 -8.60
C GLY A 194 -2.25 -15.01 -9.42
N ASP A 195 -1.60 -16.08 -8.95
CA ASP A 195 -1.87 -17.42 -9.45
C ASP A 195 -3.14 -17.93 -8.74
N GLY A 196 -4.24 -18.11 -9.47
CA GLY A 196 -5.54 -18.49 -8.89
C GLY A 196 -6.36 -17.34 -8.28
N GLY A 197 -5.75 -16.46 -7.47
CA GLY A 197 -6.45 -15.39 -6.75
C GLY A 197 -6.62 -14.07 -7.53
N ARG A 198 -7.73 -13.36 -7.31
CA ARG A 198 -7.97 -12.00 -7.80
C ARG A 198 -8.58 -11.11 -6.74
N TYR A 199 -7.92 -9.99 -6.49
CA TYR A 199 -8.29 -9.04 -5.44
C TYR A 199 -8.39 -7.63 -5.97
N LYS A 200 -9.29 -6.85 -5.35
CA LYS A 200 -9.46 -5.43 -5.62
C LYS A 200 -9.18 -4.63 -4.36
N VAL A 201 -8.16 -3.77 -4.41
CA VAL A 201 -7.78 -2.89 -3.31
C VAL A 201 -8.24 -1.47 -3.61
N CYS A 202 -9.07 -0.91 -2.74
CA CYS A 202 -9.69 0.41 -2.96
C CYS A 202 -9.17 1.46 -1.99
N PHE A 203 -8.78 2.60 -2.57
CA PHE A 203 -8.25 3.76 -1.87
C PHE A 203 -9.27 4.88 -1.84
N GLU A 204 -9.25 5.65 -0.76
CA GLU A 204 -9.91 6.95 -0.67
C GLU A 204 -8.86 8.06 -0.67
N VAL A 205 -9.16 9.13 -1.40
CA VAL A 205 -8.48 10.42 -1.34
C VAL A 205 -9.49 11.42 -0.77
N SER A 206 -9.17 11.99 0.39
CA SER A 206 -10.07 12.89 1.12
C SER A 206 -9.33 14.13 1.62
N LYS A 207 -10.10 15.14 2.04
CA LYS A 207 -9.54 16.39 2.54
C LYS A 207 -8.79 16.18 3.87
N GLY A 208 -7.60 16.79 3.95
CA GLY A 208 -6.74 16.83 5.13
C GLY A 208 -7.35 17.51 6.35
#